data_AF-A0A0G4NHU5-F1
#
_entry.id   AF-A0A0G4NHU5-F1
#
_cell.length_a   1.000
_cell.length_b   1.000
_cell.length_c   1.000
_cell.angle_alpha   90.00
_cell.angle_beta   90.00
_cell.angle_gamma   90.00
#
_symmetry.space_group_name_H-M   'P 1'
#
loop_
_entity.id
_entity.type
_entity.pdbx_description
1 polymer ?
#
loop_
_entity_poly.entity_id
_entity_poly.type
_entity_poly.pdbx_seq_one_letter_code
_entity_poly.pdbx_strand_id
1 'polypeptide(L)'
;MIRTLRNTLPPSSFDNVVYEKNADIGGTWFENRYPGCKCDVPSHNYQFSWRKNPEWSSFFASAGEIEAYLCKLCDDEGMRTAIRTSHKILGAAWSEPKAVWELQVQN
;
A
#
# COMPACT_ATOMS: atom_id res chain seq x y z
N MET A 1 3.17 6.31 -2.24
CA MET A 1 2.78 7.74 -2.25
C MET A 1 3.05 8.41 -0.90
N ILE A 2 2.67 7.80 0.24
CA ILE A 2 2.89 8.35 1.60
C ILE A 2 4.33 8.86 1.80
N ARG A 3 5.33 8.01 1.56
CA ARG A 3 6.75 8.38 1.73
C ARG A 3 7.17 9.58 0.88
N THR A 4 6.72 9.65 -0.38
CA THR A 4 7.04 10.76 -1.27
C THR A 4 6.52 12.07 -0.68
N LEU A 5 5.23 12.12 -0.32
CA LEU A 5 4.61 13.32 0.27
C LEU A 5 5.35 13.78 1.53
N ARG A 6 5.65 12.85 2.45
CA ARG A 6 6.41 13.13 3.68
C ARG A 6 7.81 13.71 3.42
N ASN A 7 8.43 13.36 2.29
CA ASN A 7 9.78 13.80 1.96
C ASN A 7 9.83 15.05 1.08
N THR A 8 8.74 15.39 0.39
CA THR A 8 8.72 16.50 -0.58
C THR A 8 7.96 17.72 -0.09
N LEU A 9 7.02 17.55 0.85
CA LEU A 9 6.21 18.65 1.39
C LEU A 9 6.63 18.97 2.83
N PRO A 10 6.52 20.24 3.26
CA PRO A 10 6.77 20.60 4.65
C PRO A 10 5.92 19.79 5.63
N PRO A 11 6.44 19.44 6.82
CA PRO A 11 5.64 18.80 7.85
C PRO A 11 4.38 19.63 8.18
N SER A 12 3.26 18.96 8.41
CA SER A 12 1.97 19.57 8.77
C SER A 12 1.35 20.50 7.71
N SER A 13 1.89 20.58 6.49
CA SER A 13 1.27 21.33 5.39
C SER A 13 0.17 20.55 4.67
N PHE A 14 -0.03 19.27 5.04
CA PHE A 14 -1.02 18.39 4.43
C PHE A 14 -1.44 17.31 5.43
N ASP A 15 -2.68 16.84 5.27
CA ASP A 15 -3.16 15.60 5.84
C ASP A 15 -3.26 14.53 4.75
N ASN A 16 -2.98 13.28 5.09
CA ASN A 16 -3.12 12.17 4.16
C ASN A 16 -3.79 10.95 4.78
N VAL A 17 -4.75 10.39 4.05
CA VAL A 17 -5.41 9.13 4.38
C VAL A 17 -5.43 8.26 3.14
N VAL A 18 -5.11 6.98 3.30
CA VAL A 18 -5.26 5.93 2.29
C VAL A 18 -6.38 5.01 2.76
N TYR A 19 -7.35 4.74 1.91
CA TYR A 19 -8.40 3.76 2.18
C TYR A 19 -8.08 2.45 1.48
N GLU A 20 -8.11 1.35 2.23
CA GLU A 20 -7.89 -0.01 1.75
C GLU A 20 -9.13 -0.83 2.12
N LYS A 21 -9.72 -1.51 1.13
CA LYS A 21 -10.95 -2.28 1.31
C LYS A 21 -10.73 -3.56 2.13
N ASN A 22 -9.51 -4.10 2.08
CA ASN A 22 -9.14 -5.33 2.75
C ASN A 22 -8.84 -5.09 4.23
N ALA A 23 -8.88 -6.15 5.02
CA ALA A 23 -8.62 -6.08 6.47
C ALA A 23 -7.17 -5.71 6.80
N ASP A 24 -6.25 -5.95 5.87
CA ASP A 24 -4.85 -5.54 5.97
C ASP A 24 -4.34 -5.02 4.62
N ILE A 25 -3.15 -4.44 4.64
CA ILE A 25 -2.40 -4.04 3.47
C ILE A 25 -1.80 -5.24 2.71
N GLY A 26 -1.26 -4.98 1.53
CA GLY A 26 -0.62 -5.99 0.67
C GLY A 26 -1.18 -6.00 -0.75
N GLY A 27 -2.39 -5.44 -0.94
CA GLY A 27 -3.02 -5.25 -2.24
C GLY A 27 -3.19 -6.58 -2.97
N THR A 28 -2.63 -6.70 -4.17
CA THR A 28 -2.61 -7.95 -4.95
C THR A 28 -2.13 -9.13 -4.11
N TRP A 29 -1.09 -8.94 -3.30
CA TRP A 29 -0.50 -9.99 -2.50
C TRP A 29 -1.30 -10.31 -1.24
N PHE A 30 -2.22 -9.43 -0.83
CA PHE A 30 -3.23 -9.72 0.20
C PHE A 30 -4.41 -10.52 -0.37
N GLU A 31 -4.85 -10.26 -1.59
CA GLU A 31 -6.04 -10.94 -2.14
C GLU A 31 -5.75 -12.34 -2.69
N ASN A 32 -4.57 -12.55 -3.28
CA ASN A 32 -4.29 -13.76 -4.04
C ASN A 32 -3.63 -14.84 -3.16
N ARG A 33 -4.39 -15.91 -2.84
CA ARG A 33 -3.95 -17.06 -2.03
C ARG A 33 -3.95 -18.40 -2.77
N TYR A 34 -4.04 -18.39 -4.10
CA TYR A 34 -4.05 -19.64 -4.87
C TYR A 34 -2.67 -20.33 -4.85
N PRO A 35 -2.62 -21.67 -4.96
CA PRO A 35 -1.36 -22.42 -4.93
C PRO A 35 -0.39 -21.99 -6.03
N GLY A 36 0.87 -21.76 -5.67
CA GLY A 36 1.93 -21.37 -6.62
C GLY A 36 1.92 -19.90 -7.02
N CYS A 37 1.08 -19.04 -6.41
CA CYS A 37 1.07 -17.60 -6.67
C CYS A 37 2.44 -16.97 -6.39
N LYS A 38 2.99 -16.28 -7.39
CA LYS A 38 4.30 -15.62 -7.39
C LYS A 38 4.34 -14.49 -8.41
N CYS A 39 5.35 -13.62 -8.31
CA CYS A 39 5.62 -12.61 -9.33
C CYS A 39 6.38 -13.22 -10.52
N ASP A 40 6.15 -12.69 -11.71
CA ASP A 40 6.88 -12.99 -12.94
C ASP A 40 8.15 -12.13 -13.10
N VAL A 41 8.28 -11.06 -12.31
CA VAL A 41 9.49 -10.23 -12.22
C VAL A 41 10.45 -10.83 -11.19
N PRO A 42 11.77 -10.87 -11.47
CA PRO A 42 12.76 -11.30 -10.48
C PRO A 42 12.62 -10.50 -9.17
N SER A 43 12.65 -11.17 -8.01
CA SER A 43 12.37 -10.53 -6.71
C SER A 43 13.32 -9.37 -6.38
N HIS A 44 14.57 -9.46 -6.81
CA HIS A 44 15.57 -8.40 -6.67
C HIS A 44 15.22 -7.12 -7.45
N ASN A 45 14.33 -7.23 -8.45
CA ASN A 45 13.80 -6.11 -9.23
C ASN A 45 12.40 -5.72 -8.76
N TYR A 46 11.63 -6.67 -8.19
CA TYR A 46 10.29 -6.43 -7.64
C TYR A 46 10.35 -5.96 -6.18
N GLN A 47 11.07 -4.86 -5.95
CA GLN A 47 11.23 -4.22 -4.65
C GLN A 47 11.43 -2.72 -4.82
N PHE A 48 11.34 -1.95 -3.74
CA PHE A 48 11.56 -0.51 -3.82
C PHE A 48 13.07 -0.24 -3.88
N SER A 49 13.50 0.66 -4.78
CA SER A 49 14.92 1.01 -4.95
C SER A 49 15.61 1.49 -3.67
N TRP A 50 14.85 2.06 -2.74
CA TRP A 50 15.29 2.58 -1.45
C TRP A 50 15.07 1.60 -0.28
N ARG A 51 14.42 0.45 -0.50
CA ARG A 51 14.18 -0.59 0.50
C ARG A 51 14.40 -1.96 -0.11
N LYS A 52 15.66 -2.33 -0.30
CA LYS A 52 16.03 -3.65 -0.80
C LYS A 52 15.78 -4.72 0.26
N ASN A 53 15.44 -5.92 -0.18
CA ASN A 53 15.37 -7.12 0.64
C ASN A 53 16.43 -8.12 0.15
N PRO A 54 17.53 -8.32 0.88
CA PRO A 54 18.53 -9.34 0.53
C PRO A 54 18.07 -10.76 0.90
N GLU A 55 17.03 -10.90 1.71
CA GLU A 55 16.57 -12.19 2.27
C GLU A 55 15.58 -12.93 1.35
N TRP A 56 15.46 -12.56 0.08
CA TRP A 56 14.60 -13.27 -0.86
C TRP A 56 15.00 -14.74 -0.94
N SER A 57 14.07 -15.64 -0.62
CA SER A 57 14.30 -17.09 -0.56
C SER A 57 14.55 -17.72 -1.94
N SER A 58 14.14 -17.03 -3.01
CA SER A 58 14.26 -17.51 -4.38
C SER A 58 14.32 -16.35 -5.38
N PHE A 59 14.71 -16.66 -6.63
CA PHE A 59 14.73 -15.67 -7.71
C PHE A 59 13.32 -15.13 -8.05
N PHE A 60 12.28 -15.95 -7.84
CA PHE A 60 10.86 -15.60 -7.98
C PHE A 60 10.10 -15.94 -6.69
N ALA A 61 10.17 -15.04 -5.72
CA ALA A 61 9.55 -15.14 -4.40
C ALA A 61 8.05 -15.43 -4.48
N SER A 62 7.56 -16.16 -3.49
CA SER A 62 6.14 -16.49 -3.35
C SER A 62 5.31 -15.25 -3.02
N ALA A 63 4.00 -15.32 -3.28
CA ALA A 63 3.06 -14.27 -2.90
C ALA A 63 3.13 -13.89 -1.41
N GLY A 64 3.21 -14.88 -0.52
CA GLY A 64 3.29 -14.63 0.92
C GLY A 64 4.59 -13.94 1.35
N GLU A 65 5.69 -14.23 0.67
CA GLU A 65 6.97 -13.57 0.95
C GLU A 65 6.98 -12.11 0.47
N ILE A 66 6.39 -11.84 -0.69
CA ILE A 66 6.23 -10.47 -1.21
C ILE A 66 5.28 -9.67 -0.32
N GLU A 67 4.17 -10.28 0.11
CA GLU A 67 3.25 -9.67 1.08
C GLU A 67 3.98 -9.31 2.38
N ALA A 68 4.74 -10.25 2.96
CA ALA A 68 5.49 -10.03 4.19
C ALA A 68 6.49 -8.87 4.05
N TYR A 69 7.19 -8.78 2.92
CA TYR A 69 8.10 -7.67 2.62
C TYR A 69 7.36 -6.32 2.59
N LEU A 70 6.21 -6.23 1.93
CA LEU A 70 5.42 -4.99 1.85
C LEU A 70 4.83 -4.59 3.19
N CYS A 71 4.31 -5.57 3.96
CA CYS A 71 3.78 -5.36 5.30
C CYS A 71 4.86 -4.84 6.24
N LYS A 72 6.01 -5.51 6.27
CA LYS A 72 7.16 -5.08 7.07
C LYS A 72 7.62 -3.66 6.72
N LEU A 73 7.69 -3.33 5.43
CA LEU A 73 8.06 -1.98 4.99
C LEU A 73 7.08 -0.93 5.49
N CYS A 74 5.78 -1.21 5.40
CA CYS A 74 4.73 -0.29 5.88
C CYS A 74 4.84 -0.06 7.40
N ASP A 75 5.17 -1.10 8.16
CA ASP A 75 5.43 -1.04 9.59
C ASP A 75 6.68 -0.22 9.93
N ASP A 76 7.81 -0.57 9.32
CA ASP A 76 9.11 0.07 9.59
C ASP A 76 9.11 1.58 9.25
N GLU A 77 8.32 2.00 8.26
CA GLU A 77 8.20 3.41 7.83
C GLU A 77 7.01 4.14 8.49
N GLY A 78 6.33 3.50 9.46
CA GLY A 78 5.20 4.09 10.18
C GLY A 78 4.09 4.57 9.23
N MET A 79 3.80 3.82 8.18
CA MET A 79 2.78 4.20 7.19
C MET A 79 1.38 3.77 7.62
N ARG A 80 1.25 2.75 8.49
CA ARG A 80 -0.06 2.23 8.95
C ARG A 80 -0.96 3.30 9.56
N THR A 81 -0.41 4.31 10.23
CA THR A 81 -1.18 5.39 10.85
C THR A 81 -1.98 6.22 9.85
N ALA A 82 -1.55 6.26 8.58
CA ALA A 82 -2.24 6.95 7.50
C ALA A 82 -3.14 6.03 6.66
N ILE A 83 -3.22 4.74 6.97
CA ILE A 83 -3.98 3.75 6.20
C ILE A 83 -5.18 3.29 7.02
N ARG A 84 -6.37 3.40 6.44
CA ARG A 84 -7.63 2.89 6.99
C ARG A 84 -7.99 1.60 6.24
N THR A 85 -7.73 0.46 6.86
CA THR A 85 -8.12 -0.86 6.35
C THR A 85 -9.59 -1.15 6.65
N SER A 86 -10.19 -2.11 5.96
CA SER A 86 -11.64 -2.38 5.97
C SER A 86 -12.48 -1.16 5.59
N HIS A 87 -11.96 -0.27 4.74
CA HIS A 87 -12.69 0.90 4.25
C HIS A 87 -12.75 0.84 2.73
N LYS A 88 -13.92 0.47 2.19
CA LYS A 88 -14.14 0.39 0.76
C LYS A 88 -14.75 1.69 0.24
N ILE A 89 -14.05 2.35 -0.69
CA ILE A 89 -14.64 3.45 -1.46
C ILE A 89 -15.68 2.89 -2.44
N LEU A 90 -16.92 3.35 -2.31
CA LEU A 90 -18.04 3.00 -3.20
C LEU A 90 -18.20 4.00 -4.35
N GLY A 91 -17.78 5.24 -4.12
CA GLY A 91 -17.88 6.32 -5.11
C GLY A 91 -17.15 7.58 -4.67
N ALA A 92 -16.89 8.44 -5.63
CA ALA A 92 -16.31 9.77 -5.45
C ALA A 92 -17.04 10.76 -6.35
N ALA A 93 -17.48 11.88 -5.80
CA ALA A 93 -18.12 12.96 -6.54
C ALA A 93 -17.41 14.28 -6.26
N TRP A 94 -17.11 15.06 -7.30
CA TRP A 94 -16.54 16.39 -7.13
C TRP A 94 -17.64 17.37 -6.70
N SER A 95 -17.36 18.16 -5.65
CA SER A 95 -18.23 19.21 -5.14
C SER A 95 -17.64 20.57 -5.52
N GLU A 96 -18.11 21.16 -6.63
CA GLU A 96 -17.66 22.49 -7.08
C GLU A 96 -17.74 23.56 -5.99
N PRO A 97 -18.84 23.69 -5.20
CA PRO A 97 -18.94 24.74 -4.20
C PRO A 97 -17.94 24.61 -3.06
N LYS A 98 -17.50 23.38 -2.76
CA LYS A 98 -16.55 23.08 -1.68
C LYS A 98 -15.12 22.92 -2.18
N ALA A 99 -14.93 22.81 -3.50
CA ALA A 99 -13.68 22.46 -4.16
C ALA A 99 -13.02 21.20 -3.56
N VAL A 100 -13.82 20.18 -3.25
CA VAL A 100 -13.32 18.89 -2.73
C VAL A 100 -14.03 17.71 -3.37
N TRP A 101 -13.38 16.54 -3.33
CA TRP A 101 -14.01 15.26 -3.61
C TRP A 101 -14.75 14.76 -2.38
N GLU A 102 -16.05 14.48 -2.52
CA GLU A 102 -16.86 13.80 -1.53
C GLU A 102 -16.81 12.29 -1.80
N LEU A 103 -16.37 11.52 -0.81
CA LEU A 103 -16.20 10.07 -0.92
C LEU A 103 -17.32 9.35 -0.18
N GLN A 104 -17.90 8.33 -0.82
CA GLN A 104 -18.78 7.37 -0.16
C GLN A 104 -17.95 6.18 0.30
N VAL A 105 -17.87 5.96 1.61
CA VAL A 105 -17.04 4.91 2.22
C VAL A 105 -17.93 3.91 2.98
N GLN A 106 -17.68 2.63 2.78
CA GLN A 106 -18.24 1.53 3.56
C GLN A 106 -17.18 0.99 4.53
N ASN A 107 -17.54 0.90 5.81
CA ASN A 107 -16.70 0.44 6.91
C ASN A 107 -17.31 -0.78 7.61
#